data_AF-A0A1X0NRA1-F1
#
_entry.id   AF-A0A1X0NRA1-F1
#
_cell.length_a   1.000
_cell.length_b   1.000
_cell.length_c   1.000
_cell.angle_alpha   90.00
_cell.angle_beta   90.00
_cell.angle_gamma   90.00
#
_symmetry.space_group_name_H-M   'P 1'
#
loop_
_entity.id
_entity.type
_entity.pdbx_description
1 polymer ?
#
loop_
_entity_poly.entity_id
_entity_poly.type
_entity_poly.pdbx_seq_one_letter_code
_entity_poly.pdbx_strand_id
1 'polypeptide(L)'
;MLRIRHRALFIAAGSPSCMLSPLSTSTSSSSSSSSSHYSSLHTFGSPLWCGRRHQATTPTPGGDFSHITHNTVWGLWNEGNLFSLSVPELAFFLQEHCRVTGVDPRARKSALVRQVEEILAAEQANTTVPQEDNPHAVVITDYDRAEETLEEADEYGDWGAEPGFEERRPLDFMELSPGRMGERYDPLIPRAFQLMHSDTTCDVGIASINPSKLPGQSKVKSALTPLDVSPNEANKLHFRSAFEWCLMNIWNMNMPGELNIGAGKALYYRHVAKQNRNVMPLWTLQRHLYAQHPYAWFAIASESNVAAMEALAANLGMSLVQEPTTSYKVNIRRMGELFDCELNGQMKCTMLNKPWDRFLVSHYVRSKMPDLRYVVRARHPIKKRVSDAYLEADILRSTRDSVQSVLSPELGDVIYCCERVIRKWAVRTATGVTLQLVETKRTPLIITKAGDEGERLEYEWIVPLPQQAERVDVAALTDELWEYGNKLAQALEEGMEELMAHTMTSVASY
;
A
#
# COMPACT_ATOMS: atom_id res chain seq x y z
N MET A 1 -6.12 -26.05 45.27
CA MET A 1 -6.50 -27.08 44.26
C MET A 1 -7.58 -26.50 43.36
N LEU A 2 -7.35 -26.37 42.06
CA LEU A 2 -8.40 -26.22 41.05
C LEU A 2 -7.81 -26.67 39.70
N ARG A 3 -8.44 -27.66 39.05
CA ARG A 3 -7.94 -28.26 37.81
C ARG A 3 -8.61 -27.60 36.61
N ILE A 4 -7.83 -26.91 35.78
CA ILE A 4 -8.26 -26.49 34.44
C ILE A 4 -8.22 -27.72 33.53
N ARG A 5 -9.33 -28.03 32.86
CA ARG A 5 -9.42 -29.10 31.86
C ARG A 5 -9.41 -28.48 30.46
N HIS A 6 -8.33 -28.70 29.69
CA HIS A 6 -8.40 -28.52 28.25
C HIS A 6 -9.39 -29.52 27.64
N ARG A 7 -10.28 -29.04 26.77
CA ARG A 7 -11.04 -29.86 25.82
C ARG A 7 -10.64 -29.41 24.42
N ALA A 8 -9.89 -30.26 23.71
CA ALA A 8 -9.76 -30.14 22.26
C ALA A 8 -11.07 -30.59 21.62
N LEU A 9 -11.59 -29.82 20.66
CA LEU A 9 -12.72 -30.22 19.83
C LEU A 9 -12.19 -30.81 18.53
N PHE A 10 -12.42 -32.11 18.31
CA PHE A 10 -12.29 -32.71 16.98
C PHE A 10 -13.59 -32.49 16.22
N ILE A 11 -13.53 -31.88 15.03
CA ILE A 11 -14.67 -31.79 14.11
C ILE A 11 -14.54 -32.95 13.11
N ALA A 12 -15.55 -33.82 13.09
CA ALA A 12 -15.64 -34.92 12.13
C ALA A 12 -16.43 -34.47 10.89
N ALA A 13 -15.83 -34.60 9.71
CA ALA A 13 -16.52 -34.38 8.45
C ALA A 13 -17.44 -35.57 8.13
N GLY A 14 -18.73 -35.32 7.94
CA GLY A 14 -19.70 -36.31 7.50
C GLY A 14 -19.90 -36.25 5.98
N SER A 15 -19.66 -37.36 5.29
CA SER A 15 -19.95 -37.51 3.85
C SER A 15 -21.44 -37.81 3.61
N PRO A 16 -22.05 -37.29 2.53
CA PRO A 16 -23.15 -37.92 1.83
C PRO A 16 -22.67 -38.61 0.54
N SER A 17 -23.36 -39.69 0.15
CA SER A 17 -22.92 -40.62 -0.91
C SER A 17 -23.50 -40.31 -2.30
N CYS A 18 -22.64 -40.49 -3.30
CA CYS A 18 -22.86 -40.91 -4.69
C CYS A 18 -24.29 -41.02 -5.28
N MET A 19 -24.44 -40.46 -6.48
CA MET A 19 -25.15 -41.10 -7.61
C MET A 19 -24.20 -41.12 -8.82
N LEU A 20 -24.16 -42.26 -9.54
CA LEU A 20 -23.24 -42.54 -10.66
C LEU A 20 -23.99 -42.57 -12.00
N SER A 21 -23.33 -42.16 -13.09
CA SER A 21 -23.43 -42.78 -14.43
C SER A 21 -22.34 -42.25 -15.39
N PRO A 22 -21.97 -42.97 -16.48
CA PRO A 22 -20.54 -43.11 -16.80
C PRO A 22 -20.06 -42.66 -18.20
N LEU A 23 -18.74 -42.50 -18.28
CA LEU A 23 -17.78 -42.66 -19.40
C LEU A 23 -18.23 -42.48 -20.87
N SER A 24 -17.38 -41.75 -21.61
CA SER A 24 -16.79 -42.31 -22.83
C SER A 24 -15.28 -42.05 -22.88
N THR A 25 -14.52 -43.03 -23.34
CA THR A 25 -13.05 -43.02 -23.43
C THR A 25 -12.58 -42.88 -24.87
N SER A 26 -11.50 -42.15 -25.11
CA SER A 26 -10.63 -42.42 -26.26
C SER A 26 -9.16 -42.41 -25.86
N THR A 27 -8.40 -43.33 -26.44
CA THR A 27 -7.00 -43.65 -26.12
C THR A 27 -6.08 -43.21 -27.24
N SER A 28 -4.89 -42.71 -26.90
CA SER A 28 -3.71 -42.90 -27.75
C SER A 28 -2.45 -43.00 -26.89
N SER A 29 -1.41 -43.65 -27.42
CA SER A 29 -0.31 -44.21 -26.63
C SER A 29 1.07 -43.91 -27.21
N SER A 30 2.06 -43.89 -26.33
CA SER A 30 3.47 -44.31 -26.56
C SER A 30 4.28 -43.65 -27.69
N SER A 31 5.44 -43.10 -27.34
CA SER A 31 6.71 -43.83 -27.54
C SER A 31 7.93 -43.11 -26.93
N SER A 32 9.00 -43.86 -26.74
CA SER A 32 10.24 -43.49 -26.02
C SER A 32 11.49 -43.74 -26.90
N SER A 33 12.57 -43.00 -26.65
CA SER A 33 14.02 -43.30 -26.89
C SER A 33 14.79 -41.97 -27.03
N SER A 34 15.83 -41.60 -26.27
CA SER A 34 17.10 -42.22 -25.83
C SER A 34 18.28 -42.05 -26.81
N SER A 35 19.30 -41.27 -26.43
CA SER A 35 20.72 -41.50 -26.78
C SER A 35 21.66 -40.54 -26.02
N SER A 36 22.95 -40.89 -25.95
CA SER A 36 23.98 -40.24 -25.12
C SER A 36 25.37 -40.33 -25.77
N HIS A 37 26.23 -39.32 -25.63
CA HIS A 37 27.70 -39.35 -25.76
C HIS A 37 28.28 -38.06 -25.10
N TYR A 38 29.25 -38.10 -24.16
CA TYR A 38 30.72 -38.11 -24.34
C TYR A 38 31.23 -37.00 -25.30
N SER A 39 32.20 -36.12 -25.00
CA SER A 39 33.16 -35.93 -23.86
C SER A 39 33.39 -34.40 -23.63
N SER A 40 34.37 -33.81 -22.92
CA SER A 40 35.62 -34.22 -22.21
C SER A 40 36.08 -33.10 -21.23
N LEU A 41 37.17 -33.29 -20.47
CA LEU A 41 37.76 -32.29 -19.55
C LEU A 41 38.60 -31.19 -20.25
N HIS A 42 38.72 -30.02 -19.61
CA HIS A 42 40.03 -29.37 -19.38
C HIS A 42 40.03 -28.53 -18.08
N THR A 43 41.13 -28.61 -17.33
CA THR A 43 41.31 -28.01 -15.99
C THR A 43 42.41 -26.95 -16.02
N PHE A 44 42.17 -25.75 -15.51
CA PHE A 44 43.09 -24.76 -14.91
C PHE A 44 42.19 -23.61 -14.38
N GLY A 45 42.40 -22.95 -13.24
CA GLY A 45 43.58 -22.82 -12.39
C GLY A 45 43.72 -21.33 -12.02
N SER A 46 43.17 -20.91 -10.88
CA SER A 46 43.11 -19.50 -10.43
C SER A 46 44.50 -18.88 -10.24
N PRO A 47 44.62 -17.53 -10.18
CA PRO A 47 44.57 -16.92 -8.84
C PRO A 47 43.90 -15.52 -8.75
N LEU A 48 43.46 -15.22 -7.53
CA LEU A 48 43.04 -13.90 -7.07
C LEU A 48 44.20 -12.88 -7.14
N TRP A 49 43.94 -11.67 -7.63
CA TRP A 49 44.89 -10.54 -7.52
C TRP A 49 44.39 -9.50 -6.51
N CYS A 50 45.14 -9.38 -5.41
CA CYS A 50 44.93 -8.41 -4.35
C CYS A 50 45.77 -7.16 -4.65
N GLY A 51 45.11 -6.05 -5.03
CA GLY A 51 45.76 -4.79 -5.36
C GLY A 51 46.34 -4.11 -4.12
N ARG A 52 47.67 -4.10 -3.98
CA ARG A 52 48.35 -3.45 -2.85
C ARG A 52 48.25 -1.93 -2.89
N ARG A 53 47.71 -1.39 -1.80
CA ARG A 53 47.94 -0.06 -1.21
C ARG A 53 49.34 0.51 -1.54
N HIS A 54 49.40 1.57 -2.35
CA HIS A 54 50.58 2.44 -2.40
C HIS A 54 50.58 3.39 -1.20
N GLN A 55 51.56 3.25 -0.31
CA GLN A 55 51.98 4.34 0.57
C GLN A 55 53.04 5.16 -0.15
N ALA A 56 52.85 6.47 -0.22
CA ALA A 56 53.91 7.44 -0.44
C ALA A 56 53.85 8.45 0.71
N THR A 57 54.94 8.56 1.46
CA THR A 57 55.09 9.50 2.58
C THR A 57 56.35 10.31 2.36
N THR A 58 56.21 11.61 2.08
CA THR A 58 56.93 12.71 2.75
C THR A 58 56.31 14.06 2.35
N PRO A 59 56.41 15.12 3.18
CA PRO A 59 55.52 16.26 3.10
C PRO A 59 56.12 17.49 2.39
N THR A 60 55.26 18.25 1.71
CA THR A 60 55.48 19.67 1.38
C THR A 60 54.34 20.50 1.99
N PRO A 61 54.62 21.47 2.87
CA PRO A 61 53.61 22.34 3.45
C PRO A 61 53.25 23.47 2.46
N GLY A 62 51.95 23.64 2.18
CA GLY A 62 51.45 24.60 1.19
C GLY A 62 50.95 23.91 -0.08
N GLY A 63 49.80 23.23 0.04
CA GLY A 63 48.98 22.92 -1.13
C GLY A 63 48.18 24.16 -1.52
N ASP A 64 48.13 24.47 -2.81
CA ASP A 64 47.17 25.45 -3.33
C ASP A 64 45.80 24.78 -3.35
N PHE A 65 44.89 25.27 -2.49
CA PHE A 65 43.53 24.73 -2.32
C PHE A 65 42.45 25.64 -2.91
N SER A 66 42.83 26.55 -3.83
CA SER A 66 41.91 27.50 -4.47
C SER A 66 40.73 26.88 -5.23
N HIS A 67 40.79 25.59 -5.57
CA HIS A 67 39.67 24.82 -6.14
C HIS A 67 38.62 24.37 -5.11
N ILE A 68 38.97 24.35 -3.83
CA ILE A 68 38.07 23.99 -2.73
C ILE A 68 37.22 25.21 -2.36
N THR A 69 36.17 25.43 -3.17
CA THR A 69 35.14 26.44 -2.88
C THR A 69 33.93 25.80 -2.21
N HIS A 70 33.14 26.61 -1.50
CA HIS A 70 31.89 26.16 -0.86
C HIS A 70 30.96 25.42 -1.83
N ASN A 71 30.72 25.97 -3.02
CA ASN A 71 29.92 25.32 -4.08
C ASN A 71 30.49 23.94 -4.50
N THR A 72 31.82 23.78 -4.53
CA THR A 72 32.47 22.50 -4.88
C THR A 72 32.21 21.45 -3.79
N VAL A 73 32.35 21.82 -2.52
CA VAL A 73 32.12 20.91 -1.39
C VAL A 73 30.63 20.61 -1.20
N TRP A 74 29.75 21.59 -1.44
CA TRP A 74 28.30 21.43 -1.47
C TRP A 74 27.86 20.41 -2.54
N GLY A 75 28.39 20.51 -3.76
CA GLY A 75 28.16 19.53 -4.83
C GLY A 75 28.60 18.13 -4.44
N LEU A 76 29.83 17.98 -3.92
CA LEU A 76 30.37 16.70 -3.45
C LEU A 76 29.59 16.11 -2.26
N TRP A 77 28.94 16.94 -1.45
CA TRP A 77 28.06 16.49 -0.37
C TRP A 77 26.73 15.94 -0.90
N ASN A 78 26.07 16.66 -1.81
CA ASN A 78 24.85 16.20 -2.48
C ASN A 78 25.06 14.89 -3.29
N GLU A 79 26.26 14.68 -3.84
CA GLU A 79 26.66 13.45 -4.52
C GLU A 79 27.11 12.31 -3.58
N GLY A 80 27.14 12.53 -2.25
CA GLY A 80 27.62 11.55 -1.26
C GLY A 80 29.13 11.26 -1.35
N ASN A 81 29.90 12.15 -1.98
CA ASN A 81 31.27 11.92 -2.44
C ASN A 81 32.32 12.78 -1.70
N LEU A 82 32.03 13.27 -0.49
CA LEU A 82 33.00 13.99 0.36
C LEU A 82 34.27 13.18 0.68
N PHE A 83 34.20 11.84 0.58
CA PHE A 83 35.37 10.96 0.69
C PHE A 83 36.34 11.05 -0.51
N SER A 84 36.04 11.81 -1.56
CA SER A 84 37.02 12.17 -2.60
C SER A 84 38.10 13.14 -2.07
N LEU A 85 37.71 14.15 -1.28
CA LEU A 85 38.60 15.19 -0.75
C LEU A 85 39.68 14.64 0.19
N SER A 86 40.91 15.14 0.10
CA SER A 86 41.99 14.76 1.01
C SER A 86 41.82 15.36 2.41
N VAL A 87 42.56 14.82 3.39
CA VAL A 87 42.55 15.34 4.77
C VAL A 87 42.95 16.83 4.84
N PRO A 88 43.99 17.30 4.12
CA PRO A 88 44.30 18.73 4.04
C PRO A 88 43.18 19.58 3.43
N GLU A 89 42.50 19.12 2.37
CA GLU A 89 41.42 19.87 1.72
C GLU A 89 40.19 20.01 2.64
N LEU A 90 39.81 18.95 3.36
CA LEU A 90 38.74 18.99 4.36
C LEU A 90 39.09 19.92 5.54
N ALA A 91 40.34 19.87 6.01
CA ALA A 91 40.80 20.76 7.08
C ALA A 91 40.85 22.23 6.65
N PHE A 92 41.27 22.49 5.40
CA PHE A 92 41.25 23.83 4.79
C PHE A 92 39.82 24.36 4.68
N PHE A 93 38.88 23.55 4.17
CA PHE A 93 37.47 23.95 4.08
C PHE A 93 36.86 24.31 5.44
N LEU A 94 37.08 23.47 6.45
CA LEU A 94 36.59 23.70 7.82
C LEU A 94 37.19 24.98 8.45
N GLN A 95 38.46 25.30 8.18
CA GLN A 95 39.13 26.48 8.72
C GLN A 95 38.75 27.78 7.98
N GLU A 96 38.81 27.77 6.66
CA GLU A 96 38.68 28.98 5.84
C GLU A 96 37.21 29.34 5.55
N HIS A 97 36.39 28.35 5.20
CA HIS A 97 34.98 28.57 4.84
C HIS A 97 34.04 28.45 6.04
N CYS A 98 34.20 27.40 6.86
CA CYS A 98 33.33 27.17 8.03
C CYS A 98 33.82 27.85 9.33
N ARG A 99 35.01 28.49 9.31
CA ARG A 99 35.61 29.21 10.46
C ARG A 99 35.81 28.39 11.73
N VAL A 100 35.98 27.07 11.62
CA VAL A 100 36.18 26.15 12.74
C VAL A 100 37.59 26.31 13.32
N THR A 101 37.68 26.87 14.53
CA THR A 101 38.96 27.04 15.23
C THR A 101 39.47 25.72 15.80
N GLY A 102 40.72 25.36 15.48
CA GLY A 102 41.42 24.25 16.15
C GLY A 102 41.19 22.85 15.57
N VAL A 103 40.90 22.73 14.27
CA VAL A 103 40.84 21.43 13.57
C VAL A 103 42.13 20.63 13.80
N ASP A 104 42.03 19.44 14.40
CA ASP A 104 43.19 18.59 14.72
C ASP A 104 43.85 18.05 13.42
N PRO A 105 45.13 18.38 13.13
CA PRO A 105 45.83 17.89 11.96
C PRO A 105 46.10 16.37 11.98
N ARG A 106 45.77 15.67 13.07
CA ARG A 106 45.81 14.20 13.20
C ARG A 106 44.42 13.54 13.19
N ALA A 107 43.36 14.31 12.97
CA ALA A 107 42.00 13.79 12.86
C ALA A 107 41.88 12.73 11.76
N ARG A 108 41.07 11.69 12.00
CA ARG A 108 40.76 10.70 10.96
C ARG A 108 39.89 11.34 9.90
N LYS A 109 40.13 11.04 8.61
CA LYS A 109 39.35 11.58 7.48
C LYS A 109 37.83 11.48 7.68
N SER A 110 37.33 10.36 8.20
CA SER A 110 35.91 10.15 8.48
C SER A 110 35.33 11.09 9.56
N ALA A 111 36.15 11.57 10.50
CA ALA A 111 35.72 12.56 11.49
C ALA A 111 35.63 13.97 10.89
N LEU A 112 36.56 14.32 9.99
CA LEU A 112 36.51 15.59 9.25
C LEU A 112 35.34 15.62 8.25
N VAL A 113 35.10 14.52 7.52
CA VAL A 113 33.91 14.39 6.66
C VAL A 113 32.63 14.58 7.48
N ARG A 114 32.50 13.92 8.63
CA ARG A 114 31.33 14.08 9.51
C ARG A 114 31.15 15.52 10.03
N GLN A 115 32.25 16.23 10.32
CA GLN A 115 32.18 17.65 10.71
C GLN A 115 31.73 18.54 9.55
N VAL A 116 32.15 18.25 8.31
CA VAL A 116 31.66 18.95 7.12
C VAL A 116 30.17 18.65 6.90
N GLU A 117 29.76 17.39 6.97
CA GLU A 117 28.34 16.97 6.86
C GLU A 117 27.44 17.67 7.90
N GLU A 118 27.89 17.75 9.16
CA GLU A 118 27.16 18.39 10.26
C GLU A 118 27.01 19.90 10.05
N ILE A 119 28.03 20.57 9.51
CA ILE A 119 27.99 22.01 9.22
C ILE A 119 27.15 22.31 7.97
N LEU A 120 27.31 21.55 6.89
CA LEU A 120 26.51 21.76 5.66
C LEU A 120 25.02 21.47 5.90
N ALA A 121 24.69 20.46 6.71
CA ALA A 121 23.31 20.22 7.15
C ALA A 121 22.76 21.39 7.98
N ALA A 122 23.57 22.00 8.85
CA ALA A 122 23.18 23.18 9.61
C ALA A 122 23.06 24.45 8.72
N GLU A 123 23.84 24.58 7.65
CA GLU A 123 23.72 25.67 6.68
C GLU A 123 22.48 25.50 5.79
N GLN A 124 22.15 24.27 5.37
CA GLN A 124 20.92 23.95 4.65
C GLN A 124 19.69 24.36 5.47
N ALA A 125 19.68 24.05 6.77
CA ALA A 125 18.59 24.39 7.69
C ALA A 125 18.44 25.91 7.97
N ASN A 126 19.38 26.75 7.54
CA ASN A 126 19.35 28.21 7.77
C ASN A 126 19.17 29.03 6.46
N THR A 127 19.03 28.39 5.30
CA THR A 127 18.92 29.09 4.02
C THR A 127 17.47 29.52 3.74
N THR A 128 17.03 30.60 4.36
CA THR A 128 15.76 31.25 4.00
C THR A 128 15.90 32.01 2.69
N VAL A 129 15.11 31.65 1.68
CA VAL A 129 15.07 32.37 0.40
C VAL A 129 14.10 33.55 0.52
N PRO A 130 14.56 34.81 0.44
CA PRO A 130 13.64 35.94 0.34
C PRO A 130 13.00 35.94 -1.05
N GLN A 131 11.72 35.58 -1.11
CA GLN A 131 10.92 35.77 -2.32
C GLN A 131 10.51 37.25 -2.41
N GLU A 132 11.13 37.99 -3.33
CA GLU A 132 10.67 39.34 -3.66
C GLU A 132 9.23 39.29 -4.25
N ASP A 133 8.45 40.35 -4.01
CA ASP A 133 7.06 40.56 -4.45
C ASP A 133 5.91 39.76 -3.78
N ASN A 134 5.92 39.58 -2.46
CA ASN A 134 4.65 39.43 -1.70
C ASN A 134 4.73 39.92 -0.23
N PRO A 135 3.91 40.90 0.21
CA PRO A 135 3.99 41.49 1.56
C PRO A 135 3.30 40.67 2.68
N HIS A 136 2.81 39.46 2.39
CA HIS A 136 2.26 38.54 3.39
C HIS A 136 3.17 37.33 3.56
N ALA A 137 3.94 37.34 4.66
CA ALA A 137 4.83 36.26 5.02
C ALA A 137 4.04 34.99 5.40
N VAL A 138 3.94 34.04 4.46
CA VAL A 138 3.63 32.65 4.79
C VAL A 138 4.91 32.03 5.32
N VAL A 139 4.94 31.74 6.62
CA VAL A 139 6.06 31.01 7.24
C VAL A 139 5.92 29.54 6.87
N ILE A 140 6.48 29.16 5.72
CA ILE A 140 6.75 27.75 5.42
C ILE A 140 7.88 27.34 6.36
N THR A 141 7.56 26.56 7.38
CA THR A 141 8.59 25.89 8.19
C THR A 141 9.10 24.69 7.40
N ASP A 142 10.38 24.69 7.02
CA ASP A 142 11.04 23.68 6.17
C ASP A 142 11.21 22.28 6.83
N TYR A 143 10.12 21.71 7.36
CA TYR A 143 10.03 20.27 7.65
C TYR A 143 9.65 19.45 6.41
N ASP A 144 9.11 20.07 5.36
CA ASP A 144 8.59 19.38 4.16
C ASP A 144 9.63 19.17 3.02
N ARG A 145 10.92 19.44 3.24
CA ARG A 145 11.93 19.47 2.15
C ARG A 145 13.12 18.51 2.23
N ALA A 146 13.05 17.49 3.11
CA ALA A 146 14.10 16.49 3.26
C ALA A 146 13.74 15.07 2.75
N GLU A 147 12.46 14.79 2.43
CA GLU A 147 12.00 13.47 1.93
C GLU A 147 11.76 13.42 0.40
N GLU A 148 12.25 14.42 -0.35
CA GLU A 148 11.89 14.71 -1.76
C GLU A 148 12.38 13.69 -2.83
N THR A 149 12.66 12.42 -2.46
CA THR A 149 13.01 11.34 -3.43
C THR A 149 12.33 9.97 -3.23
N LEU A 150 11.49 9.78 -2.20
CA LEU A 150 10.81 8.49 -1.95
C LEU A 150 9.34 8.62 -1.50
N GLU A 151 8.77 9.82 -1.55
CA GLU A 151 7.50 10.18 -0.88
C GLU A 151 6.23 10.22 -1.77
N GLU A 152 6.27 9.63 -2.97
CA GLU A 152 5.16 9.56 -3.95
C GLU A 152 4.05 8.52 -3.62
N ALA A 153 4.15 7.80 -2.49
CA ALA A 153 3.44 6.54 -2.30
C ALA A 153 2.18 6.59 -1.39
N ASP A 154 1.05 7.17 -1.85
CA ASP A 154 -0.34 6.66 -1.60
C ASP A 154 -1.45 7.45 -2.38
N GLU A 155 -1.17 7.91 -3.61
CA GLU A 155 -1.87 9.09 -4.19
C GLU A 155 -3.30 8.87 -4.79
N TYR A 156 -3.76 7.64 -5.09
CA TYR A 156 -4.99 7.46 -5.91
C TYR A 156 -6.02 6.40 -5.46
N GLY A 157 -6.63 6.56 -4.28
CA GLY A 157 -7.90 5.88 -4.00
C GLY A 157 -8.18 5.70 -2.51
N ASP A 158 -9.09 6.55 -2.02
CA ASP A 158 -9.37 6.85 -0.61
C ASP A 158 -8.14 6.98 0.30
N TRP A 159 -7.57 8.18 0.26
CA TRP A 159 -6.55 8.72 1.15
C TRP A 159 -6.76 8.33 2.62
N GLY A 160 -5.92 7.43 3.09
CA GLY A 160 -5.93 6.91 4.45
C GLY A 160 -4.56 6.28 4.74
N ALA A 161 -3.51 7.00 4.37
CA ALA A 161 -2.11 6.65 4.52
C ALA A 161 -1.30 7.94 4.62
N GLU A 162 -0.18 7.83 5.32
CA GLU A 162 0.60 8.97 5.78
C GLU A 162 1.96 9.10 5.07
N PRO A 163 2.55 10.31 5.05
CA PRO A 163 3.98 10.48 4.80
C PRO A 163 4.88 9.83 5.87
N GLY A 164 6.16 9.65 5.55
CA GLY A 164 7.22 9.17 6.45
C GLY A 164 7.17 7.68 6.83
N PHE A 165 7.63 6.78 5.95
CA PHE A 165 7.66 5.32 6.22
C PHE A 165 9.04 4.75 6.60
N GLU A 166 10.16 5.48 6.44
CA GLU A 166 11.50 4.86 6.50
C GLU A 166 12.01 4.44 7.90
N GLU A 167 11.37 4.84 9.00
CA GLU A 167 11.75 4.41 10.38
C GLU A 167 10.64 3.66 11.17
N ARG A 168 9.56 3.21 10.54
CA ARG A 168 8.43 2.59 11.28
C ARG A 168 8.73 1.16 11.76
N ARG A 169 9.17 1.02 13.03
CA ARG A 169 9.18 -0.26 13.76
C ARG A 169 7.75 -0.87 13.77
N PRO A 170 7.56 -2.17 13.51
CA PRO A 170 6.24 -2.79 13.64
C PRO A 170 5.76 -2.72 15.10
N LEU A 171 4.74 -1.91 15.34
CA LEU A 171 4.08 -1.75 16.64
C LEU A 171 3.09 -2.91 16.84
N ASP A 172 3.35 -3.76 17.84
CA ASP A 172 2.43 -4.84 18.21
C ASP A 172 1.30 -4.27 19.08
N PHE A 173 0.05 -4.60 18.71
CA PHE A 173 -1.14 -4.09 19.37
C PHE A 173 -1.32 -4.62 20.81
N MET A 174 -0.58 -5.66 21.20
CA MET A 174 -0.49 -6.09 22.60
C MET A 174 0.31 -5.11 23.49
N GLU A 175 1.13 -4.21 22.92
CA GLU A 175 1.92 -3.23 23.65
C GLU A 175 1.21 -1.86 23.79
N LEU A 176 0.21 -1.59 22.94
CA LEU A 176 -0.51 -0.31 22.87
C LEU A 176 -1.92 -0.42 23.48
N SER A 177 -2.11 0.21 24.64
CA SER A 177 -3.47 0.38 25.18
C SER A 177 -4.22 1.49 24.41
N PRO A 178 -5.53 1.35 24.15
CA PRO A 178 -6.31 2.38 23.46
C PRO A 178 -6.30 3.77 24.14
N GLY A 179 -5.99 3.83 25.44
CA GLY A 179 -5.79 5.08 26.19
C GLY A 179 -4.39 5.71 26.07
N ARG A 180 -3.44 5.05 25.39
CA ARG A 180 -2.08 5.54 25.08
C ARG A 180 -1.90 5.98 23.62
N MET A 181 -2.90 5.75 22.76
CA MET A 181 -3.09 6.46 21.49
C MET A 181 -3.37 7.94 21.82
N GLY A 182 -2.31 8.70 22.07
CA GLY A 182 -2.35 10.02 22.69
C GLY A 182 -2.63 11.16 21.70
N GLU A 183 -1.94 12.28 21.90
CA GLU A 183 -1.94 13.45 21.00
C GLU A 183 -0.98 13.25 19.80
N ARG A 184 -0.63 11.99 19.52
CA ARG A 184 0.12 11.49 18.37
C ARG A 184 -0.52 10.15 18.03
N TYR A 185 -1.40 10.18 17.03
CA TYR A 185 -2.08 9.01 16.49
C TYR A 185 -1.52 8.77 15.09
N ASP A 186 -0.84 7.64 14.94
CA ASP A 186 -0.31 7.17 13.66
C ASP A 186 -1.17 5.96 13.22
N PRO A 187 -1.74 5.94 12.01
CA PRO A 187 -2.55 4.84 11.51
C PRO A 187 -1.80 3.52 11.46
N LEU A 188 -2.53 2.44 11.73
CA LEU A 188 -1.95 1.11 11.79
C LEU A 188 -1.57 0.57 10.41
N ILE A 189 -0.37 -0.03 10.33
CA ILE A 189 0.09 -0.79 9.16
C ILE A 189 -0.83 -2.01 8.96
N PRO A 190 -1.21 -2.36 7.70
CA PRO A 190 -1.98 -3.56 7.39
C PRO A 190 -1.48 -4.82 8.09
N ARG A 191 -2.30 -5.36 9.01
CA ARG A 191 -1.97 -6.60 9.74
C ARG A 191 -1.95 -7.82 8.83
N ALA A 192 -2.80 -7.84 7.80
CA ALA A 192 -2.84 -8.86 6.78
C ALA A 192 -2.71 -8.21 5.40
N PHE A 193 -1.76 -8.70 4.61
CA PHE A 193 -1.55 -8.29 3.22
C PHE A 193 -1.57 -9.50 2.30
N GLN A 194 -2.37 -9.43 1.23
CA GLN A 194 -2.49 -10.49 0.23
C GLN A 194 -2.31 -9.92 -1.18
N LEU A 195 -1.57 -10.66 -2.00
CA LEU A 195 -1.54 -10.48 -3.44
C LEU A 195 -2.04 -11.77 -4.08
N MET A 196 -3.14 -11.69 -4.80
CA MET A 196 -3.82 -12.78 -5.48
C MET A 196 -3.86 -12.48 -6.98
N HIS A 197 -3.91 -13.53 -7.80
CA HIS A 197 -3.96 -13.41 -9.26
C HIS A 197 -5.04 -14.33 -9.85
N SER A 198 -5.84 -13.86 -10.81
CA SER A 198 -6.99 -14.60 -11.34
C SER A 198 -6.64 -15.97 -11.94
N ASP A 199 -5.47 -16.08 -12.57
CA ASP A 199 -5.11 -17.24 -13.40
C ASP A 199 -4.09 -18.17 -12.75
N THR A 200 -3.58 -17.84 -11.55
CA THR A 200 -2.50 -18.61 -10.90
C THR A 200 -2.70 -18.73 -9.40
N THR A 201 -2.51 -19.92 -8.86
CA THR A 201 -2.38 -20.17 -7.41
C THR A 201 -1.08 -20.93 -7.13
N CYS A 202 -0.57 -20.80 -5.90
CA CYS A 202 0.50 -21.63 -5.35
C CYS A 202 -0.01 -22.83 -4.55
N ASP A 203 -1.32 -22.96 -4.37
CA ASP A 203 -1.93 -24.01 -3.56
C ASP A 203 -1.99 -25.36 -4.28
N VAL A 204 -1.90 -26.43 -3.49
CA VAL A 204 -2.07 -27.81 -3.95
C VAL A 204 -3.13 -28.48 -3.10
N GLY A 205 -4.16 -29.02 -3.76
CA GLY A 205 -5.25 -29.73 -3.13
C GLY A 205 -4.79 -31.12 -2.70
N ILE A 206 -5.39 -31.67 -1.65
CA ILE A 206 -5.04 -33.01 -1.16
C ILE A 206 -6.32 -33.86 -1.14
N ALA A 207 -6.40 -34.84 -2.03
CA ALA A 207 -7.53 -35.77 -2.10
C ALA A 207 -7.17 -37.15 -1.53
N SER A 208 -8.13 -37.75 -0.84
CA SER A 208 -8.05 -39.14 -0.42
C SER A 208 -8.36 -40.06 -1.60
N ILE A 209 -7.39 -40.92 -1.95
CA ILE A 209 -7.57 -41.98 -2.94
C ILE A 209 -7.66 -43.33 -2.24
N ASN A 210 -8.50 -44.23 -2.79
CA ASN A 210 -8.63 -45.57 -2.25
C ASN A 210 -7.40 -46.41 -2.63
N PRO A 211 -6.53 -46.78 -1.67
CA PRO A 211 -5.27 -47.48 -1.96
C PRO A 211 -5.47 -48.90 -2.49
N SER A 212 -6.68 -49.49 -2.38
CA SER A 212 -6.98 -50.81 -2.97
C SER A 212 -6.89 -50.82 -4.50
N LYS A 213 -6.94 -49.66 -5.15
CA LYS A 213 -6.74 -49.49 -6.60
C LYS A 213 -5.26 -49.31 -6.99
N LEU A 214 -4.35 -49.17 -6.02
CA LEU A 214 -2.91 -48.99 -6.29
C LEU A 214 -2.19 -50.34 -6.24
N PRO A 215 -1.31 -50.66 -7.22
CA PRO A 215 -0.58 -51.92 -7.23
C PRO A 215 0.31 -52.06 -5.98
N GLY A 216 0.20 -53.21 -5.31
CA GLY A 216 1.01 -53.55 -4.12
C GLY A 216 0.56 -52.95 -2.78
N GLN A 217 -0.48 -52.11 -2.74
CA GLN A 217 -0.85 -51.31 -1.54
C GLN A 217 -2.04 -51.86 -0.73
N SER A 218 -2.31 -53.17 -0.78
CA SER A 218 -3.52 -53.80 -0.20
C SER A 218 -3.69 -53.70 1.33
N LYS A 219 -2.66 -53.25 2.07
CA LYS A 219 -2.69 -53.09 3.53
C LYS A 219 -2.81 -51.63 4.00
N VAL A 220 -2.69 -50.65 3.11
CA VAL A 220 -2.80 -49.23 3.47
C VAL A 220 -4.28 -48.86 3.56
N LYS A 221 -4.65 -48.08 4.60
CA LYS A 221 -6.07 -47.72 4.87
C LYS A 221 -6.51 -46.41 4.22
N SER A 222 -5.57 -45.52 3.93
CA SER A 222 -5.78 -44.27 3.22
C SER A 222 -4.49 -43.89 2.50
N ALA A 223 -4.61 -43.40 1.27
CA ALA A 223 -3.53 -42.76 0.54
C ALA A 223 -4.00 -41.37 0.11
N LEU A 224 -3.09 -40.40 0.10
CA LEU A 224 -3.36 -39.03 -0.29
C LEU A 224 -2.65 -38.74 -1.61
N THR A 225 -3.30 -38.00 -2.50
CA THR A 225 -2.71 -37.53 -3.75
C THR A 225 -2.81 -36.01 -3.83
N PRO A 226 -1.78 -35.30 -4.34
CA PRO A 226 -1.95 -33.91 -4.75
C PRO A 226 -2.95 -33.83 -5.91
N LEU A 227 -3.73 -32.75 -5.93
CA LEU A 227 -4.59 -32.32 -7.03
C LEU A 227 -4.32 -30.83 -7.32
N ASP A 228 -4.49 -30.45 -8.58
CA ASP A 228 -4.54 -29.04 -8.95
C ASP A 228 -5.82 -28.39 -8.38
N VAL A 229 -5.71 -27.14 -7.92
CA VAL A 229 -6.82 -26.35 -7.36
C VAL A 229 -7.15 -25.23 -8.34
N SER A 230 -8.44 -24.89 -8.50
CA SER A 230 -8.78 -23.74 -9.32
C SER A 230 -8.29 -22.45 -8.64
N PRO A 231 -7.63 -21.53 -9.37
CA PRO A 231 -7.15 -20.27 -8.79
C PRO A 231 -8.24 -19.46 -8.09
N ASN A 232 -9.49 -19.48 -8.60
CA ASN A 232 -10.61 -18.78 -7.97
C ASN A 232 -10.99 -19.37 -6.60
N GLU A 233 -11.10 -20.69 -6.46
CA GLU A 233 -11.41 -21.33 -5.16
C GLU A 233 -10.28 -21.11 -4.14
N ALA A 234 -9.02 -21.19 -4.60
CA ALA A 234 -7.85 -20.86 -3.81
C ALA A 234 -7.89 -19.40 -3.30
N ASN A 235 -8.00 -18.42 -4.20
CA ASN A 235 -8.04 -17.00 -3.86
C ASN A 235 -9.23 -16.67 -2.93
N LYS A 236 -10.40 -17.27 -3.17
CA LYS A 236 -11.59 -17.14 -2.30
C LYS A 236 -11.31 -17.65 -0.89
N LEU A 237 -10.65 -18.80 -0.74
CA LEU A 237 -10.27 -19.36 0.56
C LEU A 237 -9.20 -18.51 1.27
N HIS A 238 -8.24 -17.95 0.53
CA HIS A 238 -7.24 -17.01 1.06
C HIS A 238 -7.90 -15.74 1.58
N PHE A 239 -8.73 -15.08 0.77
CA PHE A 239 -9.49 -13.91 1.17
C PHE A 239 -10.33 -14.20 2.41
N ARG A 240 -11.06 -15.32 2.42
CA ARG A 240 -11.85 -15.77 3.56
C ARG A 240 -11.04 -15.94 4.83
N SER A 241 -9.91 -16.63 4.77
CA SER A 241 -9.05 -16.87 5.95
C SER A 241 -8.54 -15.56 6.56
N ALA A 242 -8.17 -14.59 5.73
CA ALA A 242 -7.68 -13.29 6.20
C ALA A 242 -8.81 -12.36 6.67
N PHE A 243 -9.96 -12.37 5.99
CA PHE A 243 -11.14 -11.59 6.37
C PHE A 243 -11.73 -12.08 7.70
N GLU A 244 -11.92 -13.39 7.88
CA GLU A 244 -12.35 -13.99 9.15
C GLU A 244 -11.42 -13.56 10.30
N TRP A 245 -10.10 -13.63 10.09
CA TRP A 245 -9.12 -13.21 11.08
C TRP A 245 -9.19 -11.70 11.39
N CYS A 246 -9.33 -10.83 10.37
CA CYS A 246 -9.48 -9.38 10.58
C CYS A 246 -10.78 -9.02 11.30
N LEU A 247 -11.90 -9.65 10.94
CA LEU A 247 -13.20 -9.44 11.57
C LEU A 247 -13.18 -9.84 13.05
N MET A 248 -12.59 -11.00 13.37
CA MET A 248 -12.39 -11.45 14.76
C MET A 248 -11.54 -10.47 15.58
N ASN A 249 -10.52 -9.85 14.97
CA ASN A 249 -9.75 -8.79 15.62
C ASN A 249 -10.62 -7.55 15.89
N ILE A 250 -11.39 -7.09 14.91
CA ILE A 250 -12.29 -5.91 15.05
C ILE A 250 -13.33 -6.15 16.15
N TRP A 251 -13.90 -7.35 16.25
CA TRP A 251 -14.79 -7.73 17.37
C TRP A 251 -14.09 -7.69 18.73
N ASN A 252 -12.88 -8.23 18.84
CA ASN A 252 -12.10 -8.18 20.09
C ASN A 252 -11.74 -6.75 20.51
N MET A 253 -11.59 -5.83 19.56
CA MET A 253 -11.37 -4.40 19.83
C MET A 253 -12.67 -3.62 20.05
N ASN A 254 -13.84 -4.23 19.78
CA ASN A 254 -15.17 -3.62 19.85
C ASN A 254 -15.24 -2.27 19.09
N MET A 255 -14.73 -2.25 17.86
CA MET A 255 -14.75 -1.09 16.99
C MET A 255 -15.70 -1.27 15.79
N PRO A 256 -16.29 -0.19 15.26
CA PRO A 256 -16.97 -0.24 13.97
C PRO A 256 -15.93 -0.36 12.85
N GLY A 257 -16.08 -1.36 12.00
CA GLY A 257 -15.26 -1.53 10.80
C GLY A 257 -16.13 -1.60 9.55
N GLU A 258 -15.50 -1.42 8.40
CA GLU A 258 -16.10 -1.61 7.08
C GLU A 258 -15.15 -2.40 6.18
N LEU A 259 -15.73 -3.16 5.24
CA LEU A 259 -15.03 -3.64 4.06
C LEU A 259 -15.31 -2.67 2.92
N ASN A 260 -14.25 -2.18 2.31
CA ASN A 260 -14.26 -1.47 1.03
C ASN A 260 -13.77 -2.44 -0.06
N ILE A 261 -14.48 -2.53 -1.18
CA ILE A 261 -14.05 -3.27 -2.37
C ILE A 261 -14.00 -2.28 -3.53
N GLY A 262 -12.81 -1.74 -3.80
CA GLY A 262 -12.59 -0.80 -4.89
C GLY A 262 -12.21 -1.50 -6.20
N ALA A 263 -12.76 -1.01 -7.31
CA ALA A 263 -12.28 -1.31 -8.66
C ALA A 263 -11.22 -0.29 -9.11
N GLY A 264 -10.18 -0.76 -9.82
CA GLY A 264 -9.09 0.11 -10.26
C GLY A 264 -7.89 -0.67 -10.78
N LYS A 265 -6.68 -0.14 -10.57
CA LYS A 265 -5.42 -0.79 -10.92
C LYS A 265 -4.38 -0.71 -9.80
N ALA A 266 -3.68 -1.81 -9.55
CA ALA A 266 -2.40 -1.78 -8.84
C ALA A 266 -1.26 -1.49 -9.85
N LEU A 267 -0.61 -0.34 -9.69
CA LEU A 267 0.57 0.08 -10.45
C LEU A 267 1.82 -0.10 -9.59
N TYR A 268 2.89 -0.68 -10.13
CA TYR A 268 4.10 -1.00 -9.38
C TYR A 268 5.27 -0.15 -9.86
N TYR A 269 6.05 0.41 -8.93
CA TYR A 269 7.22 1.21 -9.30
C TYR A 269 8.28 0.34 -10.00
N ARG A 270 8.85 0.87 -11.09
CA ARG A 270 9.82 0.14 -11.91
C ARG A 270 11.07 -0.30 -11.15
N HIS A 271 11.49 0.44 -10.11
CA HIS A 271 12.70 0.14 -9.34
C HIS A 271 12.64 -1.20 -8.58
N VAL A 272 11.44 -1.75 -8.34
CA VAL A 272 11.27 -3.06 -7.68
C VAL A 272 11.79 -4.20 -8.57
N ALA A 273 11.69 -4.04 -9.89
CA ALA A 273 12.13 -5.00 -10.89
C ALA A 273 13.66 -5.05 -11.01
N LYS A 274 14.30 -5.86 -10.16
CA LYS A 274 15.75 -6.08 -10.21
C LYS A 274 16.18 -6.59 -11.60
N GLN A 275 17.25 -5.99 -12.13
CA GLN A 275 17.96 -6.41 -13.35
C GLN A 275 17.19 -6.25 -14.69
N ASN A 276 16.43 -5.17 -14.90
CA ASN A 276 15.69 -4.91 -16.16
C ASN A 276 14.70 -6.01 -16.58
N ARG A 277 14.34 -6.93 -15.67
CA ARG A 277 13.36 -7.98 -15.93
C ARG A 277 11.96 -7.47 -15.59
N ASN A 278 11.16 -7.16 -16.62
CA ASN A 278 9.76 -6.74 -16.47
C ASN A 278 8.82 -7.86 -15.96
N VAL A 279 9.37 -8.96 -15.43
CA VAL A 279 8.63 -10.12 -14.91
C VAL A 279 9.21 -10.48 -13.55
N MET A 280 8.35 -10.49 -12.53
CA MET A 280 8.71 -10.93 -11.18
C MET A 280 7.79 -12.07 -10.71
N PRO A 281 8.29 -13.04 -9.93
CA PRO A 281 7.43 -14.03 -9.27
C PRO A 281 6.44 -13.36 -8.30
N LEU A 282 5.20 -13.84 -8.26
CA LEU A 282 4.13 -13.30 -7.41
C LEU A 282 4.53 -13.23 -5.93
N TRP A 283 5.23 -14.25 -5.41
CA TRP A 283 5.72 -14.28 -4.03
C TRP A 283 6.79 -13.22 -3.74
N THR A 284 7.64 -12.90 -4.73
CA THR A 284 8.65 -11.84 -4.62
C THR A 284 7.94 -10.49 -4.53
N LEU A 285 6.96 -10.27 -5.40
CA LEU A 285 6.14 -9.06 -5.40
C LEU A 285 5.37 -8.91 -4.08
N GLN A 286 4.70 -9.96 -3.59
CA GLN A 286 4.01 -9.95 -2.29
C GLN A 286 4.93 -9.59 -1.12
N ARG A 287 6.18 -10.09 -1.13
CA ARG A 287 7.17 -9.74 -0.11
C ARG A 287 7.59 -8.27 -0.18
N HIS A 288 7.83 -7.74 -1.38
CA HIS A 288 8.13 -6.32 -1.57
C HIS A 288 6.94 -5.44 -1.15
N LEU A 289 5.72 -5.84 -1.51
CA LEU A 289 4.49 -5.15 -1.16
C LEU A 289 4.27 -4.99 0.35
N TYR A 290 4.54 -6.05 1.11
CA TYR A 290 4.42 -6.03 2.57
C TYR A 290 5.54 -5.22 3.27
N ALA A 291 6.74 -5.16 2.68
CA ALA A 291 7.92 -4.60 3.35
C ALA A 291 8.29 -3.17 2.92
N GLN A 292 7.87 -2.74 1.72
CA GLN A 292 8.32 -1.50 1.10
C GLN A 292 7.19 -0.71 0.41
N HIS A 293 5.95 -1.22 0.44
CA HIS A 293 4.78 -0.64 -0.23
C HIS A 293 5.04 0.01 -1.62
N PRO A 294 5.78 -0.64 -2.56
CA PRO A 294 6.27 0.06 -3.75
C PRO A 294 5.23 -0.01 -4.89
N TYR A 295 4.01 0.45 -4.59
CA TYR A 295 2.89 0.44 -5.50
C TYR A 295 1.96 1.62 -5.24
N ALA A 296 1.33 2.11 -6.29
CA ALA A 296 0.15 2.95 -6.20
C ALA A 296 -1.09 2.08 -6.49
N TRP A 297 -2.13 2.23 -5.68
CA TRP A 297 -3.48 1.88 -6.14
C TRP A 297 -4.04 3.07 -6.90
N PHE A 298 -4.72 2.82 -8.01
CA PHE A 298 -5.37 3.84 -8.84
C PHE A 298 -6.84 3.45 -9.06
N ALA A 299 -7.74 4.04 -8.26
CA ALA A 299 -9.19 3.89 -8.42
C ALA A 299 -9.66 4.75 -9.60
N ILE A 300 -10.07 4.11 -10.69
CA ILE A 300 -10.63 4.77 -11.87
C ILE A 300 -11.62 3.85 -12.57
N ALA A 301 -12.66 4.42 -13.14
CA ALA A 301 -13.52 3.84 -14.16
C ALA A 301 -13.75 4.87 -15.28
N SER A 302 -14.02 4.40 -16.50
CA SER A 302 -14.49 5.28 -17.59
C SER A 302 -15.92 5.73 -17.35
N GLU A 303 -16.28 6.94 -17.81
CA GLU A 303 -17.66 7.43 -17.81
C GLU A 303 -18.62 6.54 -18.62
N SER A 304 -18.11 5.73 -19.57
CA SER A 304 -18.93 4.73 -20.29
C SER A 304 -19.52 3.66 -19.36
N ASN A 305 -18.95 3.43 -18.17
CA ASN A 305 -19.42 2.44 -17.21
C ASN A 305 -20.68 2.87 -16.43
N VAL A 306 -21.09 4.15 -16.46
CA VAL A 306 -22.22 4.65 -15.65
C VAL A 306 -23.49 3.82 -15.91
N ALA A 307 -23.83 3.58 -17.18
CA ALA A 307 -24.99 2.77 -17.54
C ALA A 307 -24.86 1.30 -17.12
N ALA A 308 -23.65 0.72 -17.17
CA ALA A 308 -23.40 -0.66 -16.73
C ALA A 308 -23.53 -0.80 -15.20
N MET A 309 -23.10 0.23 -14.45
CA MET A 309 -23.21 0.26 -12.99
C MET A 309 -24.63 0.53 -12.50
N GLU A 310 -25.40 1.37 -13.18
CA GLU A 310 -26.84 1.50 -12.95
C GLU A 310 -27.59 0.18 -13.24
N ALA A 311 -27.24 -0.50 -14.35
CA ALA A 311 -27.81 -1.80 -14.68
C ALA A 311 -27.43 -2.87 -13.64
N LEU A 312 -26.20 -2.88 -13.12
CA LEU A 312 -25.77 -3.77 -12.03
C LEU A 312 -26.58 -3.51 -10.76
N ALA A 313 -26.74 -2.24 -10.36
CA ALA A 313 -27.54 -1.87 -9.19
C ALA A 313 -29.02 -2.30 -9.34
N ALA A 314 -29.61 -2.13 -10.52
CA ALA A 314 -30.96 -2.60 -10.83
C ALA A 314 -31.08 -4.13 -10.79
N ASN A 315 -30.12 -4.85 -11.39
CA ASN A 315 -30.08 -6.32 -11.41
C ASN A 315 -29.89 -6.92 -10.00
N LEU A 316 -29.23 -6.21 -9.08
CA LEU A 316 -29.08 -6.57 -7.68
C LEU A 316 -30.24 -6.09 -6.80
N GLY A 317 -31.26 -5.42 -7.37
CA GLY A 317 -32.42 -4.92 -6.63
C GLY A 317 -32.11 -3.81 -5.64
N MET A 318 -31.05 -3.03 -5.88
CA MET A 318 -30.62 -1.96 -4.97
C MET A 318 -31.50 -0.72 -5.09
N SER A 319 -31.83 -0.10 -3.96
CA SER A 319 -32.52 1.20 -3.93
C SER A 319 -31.51 2.34 -3.93
N LEU A 320 -31.82 3.44 -4.63
CA LEU A 320 -31.05 4.68 -4.51
C LEU A 320 -31.29 5.28 -3.12
N VAL A 321 -30.22 5.45 -2.34
CA VAL A 321 -30.25 5.99 -0.96
C VAL A 321 -29.72 7.43 -0.92
N GLN A 322 -28.81 7.78 -1.83
CA GLN A 322 -28.27 9.13 -1.96
C GLN A 322 -28.24 9.52 -3.45
N GLU A 323 -29.02 10.53 -3.82
CA GLU A 323 -28.91 11.23 -5.10
C GLU A 323 -27.56 11.95 -5.23
N PRO A 324 -27.09 12.31 -6.45
CA PRO A 324 -25.83 13.03 -6.67
C PRO A 324 -25.68 14.24 -5.74
N THR A 325 -24.80 14.11 -4.75
CA THR A 325 -24.60 15.11 -3.70
C THR A 325 -23.15 15.58 -3.72
N THR A 326 -22.93 16.88 -3.84
CA THR A 326 -21.58 17.46 -3.66
C THR A 326 -21.19 17.46 -2.18
N SER A 327 -20.03 16.87 -1.88
CA SER A 327 -19.30 16.99 -0.62
C SER A 327 -17.82 17.25 -0.91
N TYR A 328 -17.05 17.61 0.11
CA TYR A 328 -15.60 17.79 0.00
C TYR A 328 -14.92 16.91 1.05
N LYS A 329 -13.90 16.11 0.67
CA LYS A 329 -12.99 15.50 1.65
C LYS A 329 -11.74 16.38 1.76
N VAL A 330 -11.42 16.71 3.00
CA VAL A 330 -10.30 17.56 3.40
C VAL A 330 -9.42 16.77 4.36
N ASN A 331 -8.11 16.73 4.13
CA ASN A 331 -7.16 16.20 5.10
C ASN A 331 -6.47 17.38 5.80
N ILE A 332 -6.46 17.37 7.13
CA ILE A 332 -5.89 18.43 7.97
C ILE A 332 -4.69 17.87 8.73
N ARG A 333 -3.56 18.59 8.71
CA ARG A 333 -2.35 18.28 9.47
C ARG A 333 -2.24 19.26 10.65
N ARG A 334 -2.13 18.75 11.89
CA ARG A 334 -2.04 19.56 13.10
C ARG A 334 -1.04 18.96 14.09
N MET A 335 0.07 19.65 14.34
CA MET A 335 1.11 19.22 15.31
C MET A 335 1.64 17.79 15.07
N GLY A 336 1.67 17.36 13.81
CA GLY A 336 2.04 16.01 13.40
C GLY A 336 0.88 15.00 13.33
N GLU A 337 -0.30 15.31 13.87
CA GLU A 337 -1.49 14.47 13.68
C GLU A 337 -2.18 14.76 12.35
N LEU A 338 -2.74 13.72 11.72
CA LEU A 338 -3.66 13.84 10.59
C LEU A 338 -5.13 13.64 11.00
N PHE A 339 -6.03 14.33 10.28
CA PHE A 339 -7.47 14.22 10.43
C PHE A 339 -8.18 14.17 9.07
N ASP A 340 -9.17 13.29 8.95
CA ASP A 340 -10.07 13.16 7.81
C ASP A 340 -11.34 13.95 8.09
N CYS A 341 -11.57 15.04 7.34
CA CYS A 341 -12.75 15.87 7.45
C CYS A 341 -13.65 15.75 6.21
N GLU A 342 -14.97 15.69 6.41
CA GLU A 342 -15.97 15.78 5.36
C GLU A 342 -16.77 17.07 5.51
N LEU A 343 -16.88 17.82 4.42
CA LEU A 343 -17.71 19.02 4.31
C LEU A 343 -18.89 18.75 3.37
N ASN A 344 -20.04 19.37 3.62
CA ASN A 344 -21.15 19.37 2.65
C ASN A 344 -20.91 20.35 1.48
N GLY A 345 -21.84 20.39 0.52
CA GLY A 345 -21.83 21.36 -0.59
C GLY A 345 -21.88 22.85 -0.18
N GLN A 346 -22.10 23.18 1.10
CA GLN A 346 -21.97 24.53 1.66
C GLN A 346 -20.61 24.76 2.35
N MET A 347 -19.64 23.86 2.16
CA MET A 347 -18.31 23.85 2.79
C MET A 347 -18.33 23.81 4.33
N LYS A 348 -19.46 23.42 4.94
CA LYS A 348 -19.56 23.22 6.39
C LYS A 348 -19.14 21.81 6.76
N CYS A 349 -18.29 21.69 7.77
CA CYS A 349 -17.87 20.43 8.36
C CYS A 349 -19.09 19.65 8.87
N THR A 350 -19.30 18.45 8.32
CA THR A 350 -20.33 17.51 8.76
C THR A 350 -19.75 16.39 9.61
N MET A 351 -18.47 16.06 9.41
CA MET A 351 -17.81 14.97 10.10
C MET A 351 -16.30 15.21 10.20
N LEU A 352 -15.73 14.88 11.36
CA LEU A 352 -14.29 14.83 11.59
C LEU A 352 -13.92 13.46 12.15
N ASN A 353 -12.94 12.80 11.54
CA ASN A 353 -12.44 11.49 11.93
C ASN A 353 -10.92 11.50 12.06
N LYS A 354 -10.38 10.47 12.74
CA LYS A 354 -9.01 10.02 12.47
C LYS A 354 -8.92 9.34 11.09
N PRO A 355 -7.73 9.21 10.49
CA PRO A 355 -7.54 8.44 9.26
C PRO A 355 -7.99 6.97 9.44
N TRP A 356 -8.17 6.27 8.33
CA TRP A 356 -8.53 4.85 8.35
C TRP A 356 -7.34 3.96 8.75
N ASP A 357 -7.52 3.15 9.79
CA ASP A 357 -6.63 2.02 10.05
C ASP A 357 -6.97 0.88 9.08
N ARG A 358 -5.97 0.41 8.34
CA ARG A 358 -6.08 -0.70 7.40
C ARG A 358 -5.74 -2.00 8.17
N PHE A 359 -6.65 -2.97 8.22
CA PHE A 359 -6.44 -4.28 8.87
C PHE A 359 -6.15 -5.38 7.86
N LEU A 360 -6.90 -5.39 6.75
CA LEU A 360 -6.65 -6.22 5.58
C LEU A 360 -6.41 -5.32 4.37
N VAL A 361 -5.42 -5.65 3.55
CA VAL A 361 -5.34 -5.19 2.16
C VAL A 361 -5.08 -6.39 1.27
N SER A 362 -6.09 -6.79 0.49
CA SER A 362 -5.98 -7.88 -0.48
C SER A 362 -6.13 -7.32 -1.89
N HIS A 363 -5.04 -7.32 -2.65
CA HIS A 363 -5.05 -6.99 -4.08
C HIS A 363 -5.33 -8.26 -4.87
N TYR A 364 -6.39 -8.25 -5.66
CA TYR A 364 -6.73 -9.29 -6.60
C TYR A 364 -6.47 -8.77 -8.02
N VAL A 365 -5.30 -9.10 -8.54
CA VAL A 365 -4.87 -8.76 -9.89
C VAL A 365 -5.58 -9.69 -10.87
N ARG A 366 -6.20 -9.13 -11.90
CA ARG A 366 -7.00 -9.87 -12.87
C ARG A 366 -6.37 -9.78 -14.25
N SER A 367 -6.51 -10.84 -15.05
CA SER A 367 -6.10 -10.87 -16.46
C SER A 367 -6.93 -9.97 -17.38
N LYS A 368 -7.99 -9.36 -16.84
CA LYS A 368 -8.76 -8.27 -17.43
C LYS A 368 -8.92 -7.16 -16.41
N MET A 369 -9.00 -5.91 -16.86
CA MET A 369 -9.41 -4.79 -16.00
C MET A 369 -10.88 -4.93 -15.54
N PRO A 370 -11.26 -4.28 -14.43
CA PRO A 370 -10.37 -3.73 -13.39
C PRO A 370 -9.72 -4.84 -12.56
N ASP A 371 -8.63 -4.51 -11.87
CA ASP A 371 -8.21 -5.25 -10.66
C ASP A 371 -9.15 -4.89 -9.49
N LEU A 372 -9.17 -5.71 -8.44
CA LEU A 372 -9.94 -5.42 -7.22
C LEU A 372 -9.04 -5.25 -6.00
N ARG A 373 -9.36 -4.26 -5.15
CA ARG A 373 -8.72 -4.05 -3.85
C ARG A 373 -9.75 -4.21 -2.75
N TYR A 374 -9.62 -5.28 -1.96
CA TYR A 374 -10.42 -5.52 -0.76
C TYR A 374 -9.68 -4.94 0.45
N VAL A 375 -10.28 -3.96 1.13
CA VAL A 375 -9.71 -3.30 2.31
C VAL A 375 -10.65 -3.44 3.51
N VAL A 376 -10.25 -4.20 4.52
CA VAL A 376 -10.93 -4.16 5.84
C VAL A 376 -10.31 -3.03 6.63
N ARG A 377 -11.12 -2.06 7.06
CA ARG A 377 -10.67 -0.87 7.77
C ARG A 377 -11.58 -0.48 8.92
N ALA A 378 -11.03 0.23 9.90
CA ALA A 378 -11.78 0.81 11.01
C ALA A 378 -11.22 2.20 11.36
N ARG A 379 -11.96 2.96 12.17
CA ARG A 379 -11.52 4.26 12.67
C ARG A 379 -11.60 4.30 14.19
N HIS A 380 -10.54 4.78 14.82
CA HIS A 380 -10.57 5.06 16.25
C HIS A 380 -11.47 6.27 16.56
N PRO A 381 -12.25 6.23 17.67
CA PRO A 381 -13.17 7.29 18.02
C PRO A 381 -12.42 8.57 18.42
N ILE A 382 -12.81 9.71 17.85
CA ILE A 382 -12.26 11.01 18.19
C ILE A 382 -12.91 11.57 19.47
N LYS A 383 -12.13 12.29 20.28
CA LYS A 383 -12.64 12.96 21.49
C LYS A 383 -13.60 14.08 21.07
N LYS A 384 -14.83 14.09 21.60
CA LYS A 384 -15.87 15.07 21.23
C LYS A 384 -15.39 16.54 21.26
N ARG A 385 -14.64 16.94 22.30
CA ARG A 385 -14.06 18.30 22.42
C ARG A 385 -13.17 18.72 21.22
N VAL A 386 -12.62 17.74 20.50
CA VAL A 386 -11.80 17.97 19.30
C VAL A 386 -12.72 18.08 18.09
N SER A 387 -13.65 17.14 17.89
CA SER A 387 -14.60 17.22 16.76
C SER A 387 -15.44 18.49 16.76
N ASP A 388 -15.97 18.89 17.93
CA ASP A 388 -16.83 20.07 18.05
C ASP A 388 -16.12 21.34 17.56
N ALA A 389 -14.81 21.48 17.83
CA ALA A 389 -14.01 22.64 17.40
C ALA A 389 -13.86 22.77 15.87
N TYR A 390 -13.89 21.66 15.12
CA TYR A 390 -13.87 21.71 13.64
C TYR A 390 -15.28 21.73 13.04
N LEU A 391 -16.29 21.21 13.74
CA LEU A 391 -17.70 21.30 13.31
C LEU A 391 -18.22 22.76 13.36
N GLU A 392 -17.66 23.58 14.25
CA GLU A 392 -17.97 25.01 14.38
C GLU A 392 -17.05 25.94 13.56
N ALA A 393 -15.97 25.42 12.97
CA ALA A 393 -14.97 26.21 12.24
C ALA A 393 -15.29 26.34 10.74
N ASP A 394 -15.00 27.52 10.18
CA ASP A 394 -14.84 27.69 8.73
C ASP A 394 -13.51 27.02 8.31
N ILE A 395 -13.58 25.97 7.49
CA ILE A 395 -12.39 25.22 7.04
C ILE A 395 -11.98 25.67 5.63
N LEU A 396 -12.94 25.74 4.70
CA LEU A 396 -12.74 26.17 3.33
C LEU A 396 -13.65 27.35 2.98
N ARG A 397 -13.21 28.16 2.02
CA ARG A 397 -14.01 29.23 1.43
C ARG A 397 -13.96 29.14 -0.10
N SER A 398 -15.14 29.10 -0.71
CA SER A 398 -15.28 29.27 -2.17
C SER A 398 -14.95 30.72 -2.56
N THR A 399 -14.05 30.85 -3.53
CA THR A 399 -13.90 32.05 -4.35
C THR A 399 -14.54 31.79 -5.72
N ARG A 400 -14.55 32.76 -6.64
CA ARG A 400 -15.21 32.61 -7.95
C ARG A 400 -14.64 31.47 -8.80
N ASP A 401 -13.33 31.24 -8.69
CA ASP A 401 -12.57 30.36 -9.60
C ASP A 401 -11.72 29.32 -8.84
N SER A 402 -11.71 29.32 -7.50
CA SER A 402 -10.94 28.37 -6.69
C SER A 402 -11.50 28.21 -5.26
N VAL A 403 -11.08 27.15 -4.57
CA VAL A 403 -11.38 26.93 -3.14
C VAL A 403 -10.11 27.16 -2.32
N GLN A 404 -10.22 27.94 -1.25
CA GLN A 404 -9.09 28.31 -0.40
C GLN A 404 -9.29 27.80 1.03
N SER A 405 -8.19 27.39 1.67
CA SER A 405 -8.17 27.14 3.13
C SER A 405 -8.37 28.45 3.88
N VAL A 406 -9.29 28.44 4.85
CA VAL A 406 -9.50 29.55 5.81
C VAL A 406 -9.45 29.06 7.26
N LEU A 407 -8.97 27.83 7.46
CA LEU A 407 -8.82 27.19 8.76
C LEU A 407 -7.90 28.01 9.67
N SER A 408 -8.27 28.15 10.94
CA SER A 408 -7.42 28.81 11.94
C SER A 408 -6.13 28.00 12.16
N PRO A 409 -4.93 28.63 12.19
CA PRO A 409 -3.66 27.92 12.42
C PRO A 409 -3.63 27.10 13.72
N GLU A 410 -4.42 27.47 14.73
CA GLU A 410 -4.55 26.68 15.97
C GLU A 410 -5.16 25.29 15.75
N LEU A 411 -5.92 25.11 14.66
CA LEU A 411 -6.54 23.86 14.21
C LEU A 411 -5.69 23.13 13.15
N GLY A 412 -4.54 23.70 12.76
CA GLY A 412 -3.64 23.13 11.76
C GLY A 412 -3.94 23.58 10.33
N ASP A 413 -3.34 22.88 9.37
CA ASP A 413 -3.30 23.26 7.97
C ASP A 413 -4.01 22.24 7.07
N VAL A 414 -4.73 22.73 6.06
CA VAL A 414 -5.33 21.89 5.02
C VAL A 414 -4.25 21.47 4.03
N ILE A 415 -3.91 20.18 4.01
CA ILE A 415 -2.89 19.61 3.13
C ILE A 415 -3.48 18.93 1.88
N TYR A 416 -4.77 18.64 1.90
CA TYR A 416 -5.48 18.05 0.77
C TYR A 416 -6.93 18.48 0.77
N CYS A 417 -7.47 18.79 -0.41
CA CYS A 417 -8.91 18.94 -0.63
C CYS A 417 -9.30 18.38 -2.00
N CYS A 418 -10.36 17.57 -2.03
CA CYS A 418 -11.07 17.19 -3.25
C CYS A 418 -12.56 17.45 -3.11
N GLU A 419 -13.17 18.00 -4.15
CA GLU A 419 -14.61 17.94 -4.36
C GLU A 419 -15.01 16.52 -4.77
N ARG A 420 -16.20 16.10 -4.35
CA ARG A 420 -16.78 14.80 -4.63
C ARG A 420 -18.26 14.97 -4.94
N VAL A 421 -18.71 14.50 -6.09
CA VAL A 421 -20.14 14.24 -6.34
C VAL A 421 -20.37 12.77 -6.06
N ILE A 422 -21.10 12.48 -4.99
CA ILE A 422 -21.32 11.13 -4.46
C ILE A 422 -22.77 10.71 -4.71
N ARG A 423 -22.96 9.50 -5.23
CA ARG A 423 -24.25 8.83 -5.41
C ARG A 423 -24.18 7.43 -4.81
N LYS A 424 -25.23 7.01 -4.09
CA LYS A 424 -25.22 5.73 -3.37
C LYS A 424 -26.51 4.94 -3.56
N TRP A 425 -26.34 3.65 -3.79
CA TRP A 425 -27.41 2.66 -3.73
C TRP A 425 -27.14 1.69 -2.58
N ALA A 426 -28.18 1.10 -2.00
CA ALA A 426 -28.02 0.05 -1.00
C ALA A 426 -28.99 -1.12 -1.19
N VAL A 427 -28.58 -2.29 -0.71
CA VAL A 427 -29.44 -3.47 -0.57
C VAL A 427 -29.04 -4.25 0.69
N ARG A 428 -29.96 -5.02 1.24
CA ARG A 428 -29.64 -5.98 2.30
C ARG A 428 -29.31 -7.34 1.66
N THR A 429 -28.14 -7.87 1.97
CA THR A 429 -27.60 -9.12 1.42
C THR A 429 -28.33 -10.35 1.95
N ALA A 430 -28.10 -11.52 1.33
CA ALA A 430 -28.66 -12.78 1.81
C ALA A 430 -28.14 -13.14 3.22
N THR A 431 -26.89 -12.77 3.52
CA THR A 431 -26.26 -12.93 4.84
C THR A 431 -26.67 -11.87 5.87
N GLY A 432 -27.50 -10.90 5.47
CA GLY A 432 -28.15 -9.95 6.36
C GLY A 432 -27.37 -8.67 6.65
N VAL A 433 -26.22 -8.44 6.00
CA VAL A 433 -25.49 -7.15 6.07
C VAL A 433 -26.03 -6.16 5.03
N THR A 434 -25.66 -4.89 5.15
CA THR A 434 -26.00 -3.87 4.12
C THR A 434 -24.83 -3.76 3.13
N LEU A 435 -25.11 -3.99 1.85
CA LEU A 435 -24.19 -3.72 0.75
C LEU A 435 -24.54 -2.35 0.14
N GLN A 436 -23.55 -1.47 0.01
CA GLN A 436 -23.71 -0.17 -0.62
C GLN A 436 -22.85 -0.08 -1.88
N LEU A 437 -23.44 0.28 -3.02
CA LEU A 437 -22.69 0.75 -4.18
C LEU A 437 -22.46 2.24 -4.00
N VAL A 438 -21.21 2.67 -4.11
CA VAL A 438 -20.84 4.09 -4.07
C VAL A 438 -20.18 4.46 -5.39
N GLU A 439 -20.79 5.42 -6.06
CA GLU A 439 -20.23 6.15 -7.20
C GLU A 439 -19.69 7.49 -6.66
N THR A 440 -18.42 7.78 -6.93
CA THR A 440 -17.79 9.04 -6.56
C THR A 440 -17.10 9.64 -7.78
N LYS A 441 -17.62 10.74 -8.30
CA LYS A 441 -16.89 11.61 -9.24
C LYS A 441 -16.06 12.59 -8.40
N ARG A 442 -14.74 12.51 -8.49
CA ARG A 442 -13.79 13.27 -7.66
C ARG A 442 -13.05 14.30 -8.51
N THR A 443 -13.03 15.54 -8.04
CA THR A 443 -12.26 16.65 -8.63
C THR A 443 -11.30 17.21 -7.57
N PRO A 444 -9.99 16.97 -7.69
CA PRO A 444 -8.97 17.54 -6.81
C PRO A 444 -8.95 19.08 -6.87
N LEU A 445 -8.71 19.75 -5.73
CA LEU A 445 -8.78 21.21 -5.62
C LEU A 445 -7.58 21.83 -4.90
N ILE A 446 -7.11 21.22 -3.81
CA ILE A 446 -5.90 21.64 -3.09
C ILE A 446 -5.03 20.39 -2.95
N ILE A 447 -3.83 20.45 -3.53
CA ILE A 447 -2.82 19.39 -3.50
C ILE A 447 -1.51 20.07 -3.10
N THR A 448 -0.90 19.67 -1.98
CA THR A 448 0.38 20.25 -1.53
C THR A 448 1.61 19.53 -2.07
N LYS A 449 1.44 18.38 -2.75
CA LYS A 449 2.50 17.64 -3.43
C LYS A 449 2.41 17.83 -4.94
N ALA A 450 3.55 17.76 -5.63
CA ALA A 450 3.64 17.97 -7.06
C ALA A 450 3.22 16.71 -7.84
N GLY A 451 1.95 16.65 -8.25
CA GLY A 451 1.40 15.62 -9.12
C GLY A 451 0.09 16.10 -9.76
N ASP A 452 -0.11 15.83 -11.05
CA ASP A 452 -1.35 16.16 -11.76
C ASP A 452 -2.46 15.17 -11.36
N GLU A 453 -3.07 15.33 -10.18
CA GLU A 453 -4.31 14.60 -9.90
C GLU A 453 -5.43 15.11 -10.82
N GLY A 454 -5.82 14.29 -11.80
CA GLY A 454 -6.98 14.54 -12.65
C GLY A 454 -8.33 14.25 -11.98
N GLU A 455 -9.39 14.79 -12.58
CA GLU A 455 -10.77 14.38 -12.32
C GLU A 455 -10.95 12.89 -12.65
N ARG A 456 -11.65 12.15 -11.78
CA ARG A 456 -11.84 10.70 -11.94
C ARG A 456 -13.18 10.19 -11.39
N LEU A 457 -13.66 9.10 -11.96
CA LEU A 457 -14.84 8.36 -11.52
C LEU A 457 -14.40 7.11 -10.76
N GLU A 458 -14.89 6.91 -9.54
CA GLU A 458 -14.55 5.81 -8.64
C GLU A 458 -15.82 4.99 -8.33
N TYR A 459 -15.75 3.67 -8.46
CA TYR A 459 -16.81 2.73 -8.06
C TYR A 459 -16.31 1.77 -6.99
N GLU A 460 -17.02 1.73 -5.86
CA GLU A 460 -16.66 0.90 -4.71
C GLU A 460 -17.88 0.23 -4.09
N TRP A 461 -17.73 -1.01 -3.61
CA TRP A 461 -18.64 -1.56 -2.61
C TRP A 461 -18.20 -1.09 -1.22
N ILE A 462 -19.14 -0.59 -0.42
CA ILE A 462 -18.94 -0.35 1.01
C ILE A 462 -19.89 -1.26 1.79
N VAL A 463 -19.33 -2.03 2.73
CA VAL A 463 -20.06 -2.96 3.59
C VAL A 463 -19.67 -2.71 5.04
N PRO A 464 -20.55 -2.09 5.85
CA PRO A 464 -20.36 -2.05 7.30
C PRO A 464 -20.25 -3.47 7.84
N LEU A 465 -19.18 -3.75 8.60
CA LEU A 465 -18.94 -5.08 9.14
C LEU A 465 -19.91 -5.36 10.29
N PRO A 466 -20.50 -6.57 10.35
CA PRO A 466 -21.43 -6.92 11.41
C PRO A 466 -20.70 -6.98 12.75
N GLN A 467 -21.37 -6.62 13.84
CA GLN A 467 -20.84 -6.80 15.19
C GLN A 467 -21.03 -8.23 15.70
N GLN A 468 -20.21 -8.67 16.66
CA GLN A 468 -20.27 -10.03 17.21
C GLN A 468 -21.67 -10.42 17.75
N ALA A 469 -22.44 -9.44 18.21
CA ALA A 469 -23.80 -9.63 18.71
C ALA A 469 -24.81 -10.02 17.61
N GLU A 470 -24.54 -9.71 16.35
CA GLU A 470 -25.44 -9.94 15.21
C GLU A 470 -25.44 -11.40 14.72
N ARG A 471 -24.43 -12.20 15.11
CA ARG A 471 -24.32 -13.65 14.83
C ARG A 471 -24.44 -14.02 13.35
N VAL A 472 -23.91 -13.17 12.47
CA VAL A 472 -23.82 -13.45 11.02
C VAL A 472 -22.89 -14.65 10.78
N ASP A 473 -23.27 -15.50 9.82
CA ASP A 473 -22.37 -16.55 9.32
C ASP A 473 -21.25 -15.91 8.49
N VAL A 474 -20.07 -15.76 9.11
CA VAL A 474 -18.91 -15.13 8.49
C VAL A 474 -18.43 -15.91 7.26
N ALA A 475 -18.61 -17.23 7.23
CA ALA A 475 -18.23 -18.06 6.09
C ALA A 475 -19.06 -17.68 4.86
N ALA A 476 -20.39 -17.74 5.01
CA ALA A 476 -21.33 -17.38 3.95
C ALA A 476 -21.21 -15.90 3.56
N LEU A 477 -21.03 -15.00 4.52
CA LEU A 477 -20.77 -13.58 4.28
C LEU A 477 -19.54 -13.37 3.40
N THR A 478 -18.42 -14.00 3.75
CA THR A 478 -17.19 -13.81 2.99
C THR A 478 -17.29 -14.37 1.58
N ASP A 479 -17.95 -15.52 1.45
CA ASP A 479 -18.23 -16.12 0.16
C ASP A 479 -19.12 -15.21 -0.70
N GLU A 480 -20.14 -14.55 -0.13
CA GLU A 480 -21.01 -13.59 -0.81
C GLU A 480 -20.24 -12.32 -1.25
N LEU A 481 -19.37 -11.79 -0.38
CA LEU A 481 -18.55 -10.60 -0.65
C LEU A 481 -17.51 -10.82 -1.75
N TRP A 482 -16.92 -12.02 -1.85
CA TRP A 482 -16.05 -12.39 -2.97
C TRP A 482 -16.80 -12.37 -4.29
N GLU A 483 -18.03 -12.91 -4.34
CA GLU A 483 -18.85 -12.88 -5.56
C GLU A 483 -19.28 -11.44 -5.92
N TYR A 484 -19.59 -10.58 -4.94
CA TYR A 484 -19.91 -9.17 -5.22
C TYR A 484 -18.72 -8.41 -5.82
N GLY A 485 -17.50 -8.64 -5.33
CA GLY A 485 -16.30 -8.09 -5.95
C GLY A 485 -16.17 -8.53 -7.41
N ASN A 486 -16.28 -9.83 -7.69
CA ASN A 486 -16.21 -10.34 -9.07
C ASN A 486 -17.32 -9.78 -9.97
N LYS A 487 -18.55 -9.59 -9.47
CA LYS A 487 -19.65 -8.96 -10.23
C LYS A 487 -19.38 -7.50 -10.59
N LEU A 488 -18.80 -6.72 -9.66
CA LEU A 488 -18.37 -5.34 -9.92
C LEU A 488 -17.30 -5.31 -11.01
N ALA A 489 -16.29 -6.17 -10.91
CA ALA A 489 -15.25 -6.25 -11.93
C ALA A 489 -15.82 -6.62 -13.31
N GLN A 490 -16.70 -7.62 -13.38
CA GLN A 490 -17.35 -8.04 -14.62
C GLN A 490 -18.22 -6.95 -15.25
N ALA A 491 -18.96 -6.17 -14.46
CA ALA A 491 -19.77 -5.05 -14.96
C ALA A 491 -18.93 -3.90 -15.53
N LEU A 492 -17.69 -3.74 -15.03
CA LEU A 492 -16.75 -2.71 -15.46
C LEU A 492 -15.79 -3.15 -16.59
N GLU A 493 -15.75 -4.44 -16.95
CA GLU A 493 -14.80 -4.99 -17.93
C GLU A 493 -14.83 -4.25 -19.27
N GLU A 494 -16.02 -4.06 -19.85
CA GLU A 494 -16.19 -3.48 -21.19
C GLU A 494 -15.76 -2.01 -21.24
N GLY A 495 -16.18 -1.19 -20.28
CA GLY A 495 -15.79 0.21 -20.20
C GLY A 495 -14.39 0.44 -19.60
N MET A 496 -13.63 -0.61 -19.27
CA MET A 496 -12.25 -0.51 -18.78
C MET A 496 -11.24 -1.29 -19.62
N GLU A 497 -11.65 -1.89 -20.75
CA GLU A 497 -10.74 -2.63 -21.63
C GLU A 497 -9.62 -1.72 -22.18
N GLU A 498 -9.93 -0.49 -22.58
CA GLU A 498 -8.94 0.49 -23.06
C GLU A 498 -7.99 0.99 -21.95
N LEU A 499 -8.41 0.88 -20.68
CA LEU A 499 -7.56 1.22 -19.52
C LEU A 499 -6.58 0.09 -19.18
N MET A 500 -6.64 -1.05 -19.87
CA MET A 500 -5.63 -2.12 -19.79
C MET A 500 -4.25 -1.57 -20.20
N ALA A 501 -3.45 -1.15 -19.23
CA ALA A 501 -2.02 -1.01 -19.42
C ALA A 501 -1.47 -2.36 -19.90
N HIS A 502 -1.18 -2.47 -21.21
CA HIS A 502 -0.75 -3.70 -21.84
C HIS A 502 0.55 -4.21 -21.19
N THR A 503 0.42 -5.16 -20.27
CA THR A 503 1.54 -5.98 -19.84
C THR A 503 2.00 -6.77 -21.06
N MET A 504 3.21 -6.46 -21.56
CA MET A 504 3.78 -7.16 -22.70
C MET A 504 3.79 -8.67 -22.41
N THR A 505 3.04 -9.43 -23.20
CA THR A 505 3.06 -10.88 -23.12
C THR A 505 4.47 -11.38 -23.48
N SER A 506 4.93 -12.42 -22.78
CA SER A 506 6.33 -12.89 -22.78
C SER A 506 6.88 -13.36 -24.13
N VAL A 507 6.05 -13.38 -25.17
CA VAL A 507 6.47 -13.63 -26.56
C VAL A 507 7.39 -12.52 -27.08
N ALA A 508 7.30 -11.31 -26.53
CA ALA A 508 8.15 -10.17 -26.88
C ALA A 508 9.39 -9.99 -25.98
N SER A 509 9.76 -10.99 -25.15
CA SER A 509 10.93 -10.95 -24.27
C SER A 509 12.03 -11.97 -24.66
N TYR A 510 12.25 -12.15 -25.97
CA TYR A 510 13.36 -12.90 -26.55
C TYR A 510 14.22 -11.99 -27.44
#